data_AF-A0A2V8PW24-F1
#
_entry.id   AF-A0A2V8PW24-F1
#
_cell.length_a   1.000
_cell.length_b   1.000
_cell.length_c   1.000
_cell.angle_alpha   90.00
_cell.angle_beta   90.00
_cell.angle_gamma   90.00
#
_symmetry.space_group_name_H-M   'P 1'
#
loop_
_entity.id
_entity.type
_entity.pdbx_description
1 polymer ?
#
loop_
_entity_poly.entity_id
_entity_poly.type
_entity_poly.pdbx_seq_one_letter_code
_entity_poly.pdbx_strand_id
1 'polypeptide(L)'
;FMKRWLSARGESISTPMHEMKGMDMSTHSSMDMSGDMSGHSLLMPGMLTIKQMDDLKHAEGEDFDRLFLRGMIQHHTGALIMVKELFDKPGAGQDAELFNFTTDVDSGQRAEIKIMENMLKKKPYFPSFHCFPSSQFVSFS
;
A
#
# COMPACT_ATOMS: atom_id res chain seq x y z
N PHE A 1 -4.79 17.18 -5.00
CA PHE A 1 -3.55 17.56 -5.70
C PHE A 1 -3.49 16.99 -7.12
N MET A 2 -3.14 15.71 -7.31
CA MET A 2 -2.84 15.11 -8.62
C MET A 2 -3.90 15.31 -9.70
N LYS A 3 -5.19 15.16 -9.37
CA LYS A 3 -6.29 15.40 -10.33
C LYS A 3 -6.27 16.84 -10.89
N ARG A 4 -6.11 17.83 -10.00
CA ARG A 4 -5.99 19.25 -10.39
C ARG A 4 -4.73 19.50 -11.21
N TRP A 5 -3.61 18.92 -10.78
CA TRP A 5 -2.33 19.04 -11.49
C TRP A 5 -2.43 18.50 -12.93
N LEU A 6 -3.06 17.34 -13.14
CA LEU A 6 -3.34 16.78 -14.47
C LEU A 6 -4.28 17.66 -15.30
N SER A 7 -5.37 18.15 -14.71
CA SER A 7 -6.32 19.00 -15.45
C SER A 7 -5.70 20.33 -15.91
N ALA A 8 -4.81 20.94 -15.12
CA ALA A 8 -4.15 22.20 -15.46
C ALA A 8 -3.26 22.10 -16.72
N ARG A 9 -2.75 20.90 -17.01
CA ARG A 9 -1.89 20.59 -18.16
C ARG A 9 -2.64 19.91 -19.32
N GLY A 10 -3.97 19.88 -19.27
CA GLY A 10 -4.81 19.27 -20.31
C GLY A 10 -4.75 17.73 -20.34
N GLU A 11 -4.21 17.11 -19.29
CA GLU A 11 -4.06 15.66 -19.23
C GLU A 11 -5.33 15.01 -18.66
N SER A 12 -5.68 13.84 -19.20
CA SER A 12 -6.88 13.12 -18.75
C SER A 12 -6.73 12.66 -17.30
N ILE A 13 -7.73 13.00 -16.48
CA ILE A 13 -7.90 12.50 -15.10
C ILE A 13 -8.51 11.09 -15.05
N SER A 14 -8.95 10.58 -16.21
CA SER A 14 -9.51 9.24 -16.38
C SER A 14 -8.59 8.48 -17.32
N THR A 15 -7.91 7.44 -16.84
CA THR A 15 -7.36 6.43 -17.74
C THR A 15 -8.56 5.63 -18.25
N PRO A 16 -8.93 5.66 -19.54
CA PRO A 16 -9.94 4.73 -20.01
C PRO A 16 -9.29 3.34 -20.06
N MET A 17 -9.64 2.45 -19.13
CA MET A 17 -9.46 1.01 -19.38
C MET A 17 -10.46 0.47 -20.41
N HIS A 18 -11.21 1.34 -21.12
CA HIS A 18 -12.11 0.92 -22.19
C HIS A 18 -12.38 2.01 -23.23
N GLU A 19 -11.35 2.43 -23.98
CA GLU A 19 -11.59 3.11 -25.26
C GLU A 19 -10.47 2.84 -26.27
N MET A 20 -10.30 1.57 -26.64
CA MET A 20 -9.75 1.23 -27.96
C MET A 20 -10.92 1.19 -28.96
N LYS A 21 -11.53 2.33 -29.26
CA LYS A 21 -12.53 2.46 -30.33
C LYS A 21 -11.81 3.03 -31.57
N GLY A 22 -11.18 2.17 -32.36
CA GLY A 22 -10.58 2.63 -33.62
C GLY A 22 -9.63 1.70 -34.37
N MET A 23 -9.28 0.52 -33.86
CA MET A 23 -8.55 -0.47 -34.65
C MET A 23 -9.52 -1.56 -35.09
N ASP A 24 -9.84 -1.53 -36.39
CA ASP A 24 -10.59 -2.54 -37.12
C ASP A 24 -10.00 -3.94 -36.89
N MET A 25 -10.80 -4.83 -36.29
CA MET A 25 -10.48 -6.23 -36.03
C MET A 25 -11.31 -7.15 -36.93
N SER A 26 -11.50 -6.81 -38.21
CA SER A 26 -12.25 -7.65 -39.15
C SER A 26 -11.43 -8.79 -39.78
N THR A 27 -10.16 -8.97 -39.40
CA THR A 27 -9.29 -9.99 -40.04
C THR A 27 -8.44 -10.81 -39.07
N HIS A 28 -8.99 -11.36 -37.98
CA HIS A 28 -8.37 -12.53 -37.35
C HIS A 28 -9.45 -13.52 -36.87
N SER A 29 -9.85 -14.38 -37.81
CA SER A 29 -10.49 -15.65 -37.49
C SER A 29 -9.58 -16.49 -36.58
N SER A 30 -10.21 -17.16 -35.62
CA SER A 30 -9.72 -18.35 -34.90
C SER A 30 -8.38 -18.22 -34.18
N MET A 31 -8.42 -17.80 -32.91
CA MET A 31 -7.52 -18.38 -31.91
C MET A 31 -8.32 -18.75 -30.66
N ASP A 32 -8.22 -20.04 -30.34
CA ASP A 32 -8.68 -20.75 -29.17
C ASP A 32 -8.31 -20.00 -27.86
N MET A 33 -9.29 -19.76 -27.00
CA MET A 33 -9.13 -19.10 -25.70
C MET A 33 -9.09 -20.15 -24.58
N SER A 34 -8.17 -21.10 -24.67
CA SER A 34 -7.71 -21.91 -23.55
C SER A 34 -6.36 -21.38 -23.03
N GLY A 35 -6.31 -20.09 -22.69
CA GLY A 35 -5.11 -19.40 -22.24
C GLY A 35 -5.34 -18.69 -20.91
N ASP A 36 -4.80 -19.27 -19.85
CA ASP A 36 -4.39 -18.69 -18.57
C ASP A 36 -4.79 -17.22 -18.30
N MET A 37 -5.70 -17.01 -17.34
CA MET A 37 -6.05 -15.71 -16.76
C MET A 37 -4.91 -15.15 -15.86
N SER A 38 -3.66 -15.26 -16.29
CA SER A 38 -2.54 -14.50 -15.70
C SER A 38 -2.47 -13.13 -16.35
N GLY A 39 -3.53 -12.34 -16.15
CA GLY A 39 -3.60 -10.95 -16.57
C GLY A 39 -2.63 -10.11 -15.74
N HIS A 40 -1.38 -10.04 -16.16
CA HIS A 40 -0.40 -9.03 -15.72
C HIS A 40 -0.82 -7.62 -16.22
N SER A 41 -1.98 -7.14 -15.76
CA SER A 41 -2.20 -5.70 -15.67
C SER A 41 -1.23 -5.17 -14.62
N LEU A 42 -0.16 -4.53 -15.08
CA LEU A 42 0.88 -3.79 -14.36
C LEU A 42 0.46 -3.39 -12.92
N LEU A 43 0.66 -4.29 -11.95
CA LEU A 43 0.40 -3.99 -10.55
C LEU A 43 1.40 -2.91 -10.13
N MET A 44 0.91 -1.77 -9.66
CA MET A 44 1.78 -0.71 -9.14
C MET A 44 2.66 -1.26 -8.00
N PRO A 45 3.94 -0.85 -7.90
CA PRO A 45 4.81 -1.32 -6.83
C PRO A 45 4.17 -1.15 -5.45
N GLY A 46 4.33 -2.16 -4.60
CA GLY A 46 3.84 -2.15 -3.22
C GLY A 46 2.35 -2.42 -3.03
N MET A 47 1.54 -2.52 -4.09
CA MET A 47 0.13 -2.91 -3.94
C MET A 47 0.02 -4.30 -3.29
N LEU A 48 -0.94 -4.46 -2.38
CA LEU A 48 -1.23 -5.77 -1.79
C LEU A 48 -1.86 -6.68 -2.85
N THR A 49 -1.43 -7.94 -2.86
CA THR A 49 -2.03 -8.97 -3.70
C THR A 49 -3.45 -9.30 -3.21
N ILE A 50 -4.27 -9.90 -4.09
CA ILE A 50 -5.61 -10.38 -3.72
C ILE A 50 -5.54 -11.32 -2.51
N LYS A 51 -4.54 -12.21 -2.48
CA LYS A 51 -4.31 -13.11 -1.36
C LYS A 51 -4.00 -12.37 -0.06
N GLN A 52 -3.08 -11.39 -0.09
CA GLN A 52 -2.76 -10.60 1.10
C GLN A 52 -3.97 -9.81 1.61
N MET A 53 -4.82 -9.29 0.71
CA MET A 53 -6.07 -8.65 1.08
C MET A 53 -7.08 -9.63 1.68
N ASP A 54 -7.09 -10.87 1.22
CA ASP A 54 -7.95 -11.93 1.77
C ASP A 54 -7.48 -12.37 3.16
N ASP A 55 -6.17 -12.55 3.35
CA ASP A 55 -5.55 -12.84 4.64
C ASP A 55 -5.89 -11.74 5.66
N LEU A 56 -5.87 -10.47 5.26
CA LEU A 56 -6.28 -9.33 6.10
C LEU A 56 -7.75 -9.37 6.52
N LYS A 57 -8.66 -9.81 5.63
CA LYS A 57 -10.10 -9.86 5.93
C LYS A 57 -10.44 -10.92 6.98
N HIS A 58 -9.66 -11.99 7.03
CA HIS A 58 -9.90 -13.12 7.93
C HIS A 58 -9.10 -13.02 9.24
N ALA A 59 -8.18 -12.07 9.35
CA ALA A 59 -7.37 -11.89 10.54
C ALA A 59 -8.08 -11.00 11.57
N GLU A 60 -7.84 -11.28 12.84
CA GLU A 60 -8.38 -10.53 13.97
C GLU A 60 -7.29 -10.27 15.03
N GLY A 61 -7.52 -9.29 15.90
CA GLY A 61 -6.61 -8.97 17.01
C GLY A 61 -5.17 -8.71 16.58
N GLU A 62 -4.20 -9.28 17.30
CA GLU A 62 -2.77 -9.06 17.04
C GLU A 62 -2.31 -9.55 15.65
N ASP A 63 -2.98 -10.55 15.09
CA ASP A 63 -2.66 -11.06 13.75
C ASP A 63 -3.11 -10.08 12.68
N PHE A 64 -4.28 -9.45 12.85
CA PHE A 64 -4.71 -8.34 11.99
C PHE A 64 -3.71 -7.19 12.05
N ASP A 65 -3.34 -6.73 13.24
CA ASP A 65 -2.41 -5.61 13.41
C ASP A 65 -1.07 -5.88 12.72
N ARG A 66 -0.55 -7.10 12.86
CA ARG A 66 0.71 -7.51 12.23
C ARG A 66 0.60 -7.52 10.70
N LEU A 67 -0.47 -8.10 10.15
CA LEU A 67 -0.68 -8.16 8.71
C LEU A 67 -0.91 -6.77 8.13
N PHE A 68 -1.67 -5.93 8.82
CA PHE A 68 -1.95 -4.56 8.43
C PHE A 68 -0.66 -3.73 8.37
N LEU A 69 0.15 -3.76 9.44
CA LEU A 69 1.42 -3.03 9.49
C LEU A 69 2.38 -3.50 8.41
N ARG A 70 2.51 -4.81 8.18
CA ARG A 70 3.36 -5.34 7.10
C ARG A 70 2.86 -4.92 5.72
N GLY A 71 1.54 -4.97 5.51
CA GLY A 71 0.92 -4.53 4.26
C GLY A 71 1.14 -3.05 4.00
N MET A 72 0.98 -2.20 5.01
CA MET A 72 1.22 -0.76 4.87
C MET A 72 2.69 -0.44 4.67
N ILE A 73 3.64 -1.12 5.33
CA ILE A 73 5.06 -0.96 5.01
C ILE A 73 5.37 -1.32 3.55
N GLN A 74 4.78 -2.42 3.03
CA GLN A 74 4.91 -2.81 1.62
C GLN A 74 4.35 -1.72 0.68
N HIS A 75 3.14 -1.26 0.95
CA HIS A 75 2.46 -0.22 0.17
C HIS A 75 3.26 1.09 0.14
N HIS A 76 3.76 1.53 1.28
CA HIS A 76 4.54 2.77 1.39
C HIS A 76 5.89 2.64 0.68
N THR A 77 6.56 1.49 0.78
CA THR A 77 7.78 1.21 0.03
C THR A 77 7.54 1.30 -1.48
N GLY A 78 6.40 0.79 -1.96
CA GLY A 78 5.98 0.92 -3.36
C GLY A 78 5.78 2.36 -3.80
N ALA A 79 5.14 3.18 -2.97
CA ALA A 79 4.99 4.61 -3.22
C ALA A 79 6.36 5.32 -3.32
N LEU A 80 7.33 4.96 -2.48
CA LEU A 80 8.68 5.51 -2.55
C LEU A 80 9.41 5.13 -3.85
N ILE A 81 9.18 3.93 -4.38
CA ILE A 81 9.70 3.52 -5.70
C ILE A 81 9.12 4.43 -6.79
N MET A 82 7.81 4.65 -6.79
CA MET A 82 7.16 5.53 -7.78
C MET A 82 7.63 6.99 -7.68
N VAL A 83 7.85 7.50 -6.46
CA VAL A 83 8.42 8.84 -6.26
C VAL A 83 9.83 8.92 -6.84
N LYS A 84 10.67 7.90 -6.59
CA LYS A 84 12.02 7.84 -7.16
C LYS A 84 11.97 7.83 -8.70
N GLU A 85 11.14 6.98 -9.29
CA GLU A 85 10.98 6.89 -10.74
C GLU A 85 10.48 8.21 -11.35
N LEU A 86 9.64 8.95 -10.63
CA LEU A 86 9.19 10.26 -11.06
C LEU A 86 10.33 11.27 -11.08
N PHE A 87 11.18 11.30 -10.05
CA PHE A 87 12.36 12.18 -10.02
C PHE A 87 13.41 11.83 -11.08
N ASP A 88 13.51 10.56 -11.46
CA ASP A 88 14.44 10.11 -12.50
C ASP A 88 13.99 10.50 -13.93
N LYS A 89 12.76 11.00 -14.12
CA LYS A 89 12.26 11.42 -15.44
C LYS A 89 12.82 12.80 -15.87
N PRO A 90 13.24 12.95 -17.13
CA PRO A 90 13.65 14.25 -17.66
C PRO A 90 12.55 15.31 -17.49
N GLY A 91 12.92 16.46 -16.94
CA GLY A 91 11.98 17.58 -16.70
C GLY A 91 11.17 17.50 -15.41
N ALA A 92 11.26 16.41 -14.62
CA ALA A 92 10.49 16.27 -13.38
C ALA A 92 10.81 17.34 -12.32
N GLY A 93 12.05 17.86 -12.29
CA GLY A 93 12.46 18.95 -11.40
C GLY A 93 12.07 20.36 -11.87
N GLN A 94 11.45 20.50 -13.04
CA GLN A 94 11.07 21.82 -13.59
C GLN A 94 9.70 22.30 -13.10
N ASP A 95 8.91 21.41 -12.52
CA ASP A 95 7.62 21.73 -11.91
C ASP A 95 7.76 21.80 -10.38
N ALA A 96 7.84 23.02 -9.85
CA ALA A 96 8.01 23.26 -8.41
C ALA A 96 6.82 22.73 -7.59
N GLU A 97 5.60 22.73 -8.14
CA GLU A 97 4.42 22.23 -7.44
C GLU A 97 4.48 20.71 -7.32
N LEU A 98 4.85 20.01 -8.40
CA LEU A 98 5.07 18.57 -8.40
C LEU A 98 6.21 18.18 -7.46
N PHE A 99 7.34 18.89 -7.53
CA PHE A 99 8.52 18.63 -6.70
C PHE A 99 8.22 18.71 -5.20
N ASN A 100 7.52 19.76 -4.77
CA ASN A 100 7.12 19.92 -3.38
C ASN A 100 6.21 18.78 -2.92
N PHE A 101 5.19 18.45 -3.72
CA PHE A 101 4.30 17.33 -3.42
C PHE A 101 5.05 16.01 -3.29
N THR A 102 5.96 15.69 -4.22
CA THR A 102 6.74 14.44 -4.17
C THR A 102 7.67 14.37 -2.96
N THR A 103 8.22 15.51 -2.52
CA THR A 103 9.09 15.60 -1.34
C THR A 103 8.30 15.39 -0.06
N ASP A 104 7.11 15.98 0.04
CA ASP A 104 6.18 15.77 1.16
C ASP A 104 5.76 14.30 1.26
N VAL A 105 5.45 13.68 0.11
CA VAL A 105 5.13 12.25 0.06
C VAL A 105 6.33 11.40 0.50
N ASP A 106 7.54 11.62 -0.05
CA ASP A 106 8.72 10.82 0.33
C ASP A 106 9.00 10.89 1.84
N SER A 107 9.03 12.10 2.39
CA SER A 107 9.31 12.32 3.80
C SER A 107 8.23 11.74 4.72
N GLY A 108 6.95 11.93 4.39
CA GLY A 108 5.81 11.37 5.10
C GLY A 108 5.83 9.85 5.11
N GLN A 109 5.94 9.21 3.93
CA GLN A 109 5.94 7.76 3.82
C GLN A 109 7.11 7.12 4.57
N ARG A 110 8.31 7.72 4.56
CA ARG A 110 9.46 7.22 5.33
C ARG A 110 9.26 7.34 6.84
N ALA A 111 8.64 8.42 7.31
CA ALA A 111 8.33 8.59 8.73
C ALA A 111 7.33 7.53 9.19
N GLU A 112 6.27 7.29 8.41
CA GLU A 112 5.26 6.29 8.69
C GLU A 112 5.82 4.86 8.69
N ILE A 113 6.68 4.52 7.72
CA ILE A 113 7.39 3.22 7.72
C ILE A 113 8.15 3.01 9.03
N LYS A 114 8.92 4.01 9.49
CA LYS A 114 9.68 3.90 10.75
C LYS A 114 8.76 3.69 11.95
N ILE A 115 7.62 4.38 11.99
CA ILE A 115 6.63 4.23 13.05
C ILE A 115 6.08 2.80 13.05
N MET A 116 5.66 2.28 11.89
CA MET A 116 5.13 0.93 11.75
C MET A 116 6.17 -0.16 12.07
N GLU A 117 7.42 0.00 11.63
CA GLU A 117 8.51 -0.91 12.00
C GLU A 117 8.75 -0.94 13.51
N ASN A 118 8.65 0.22 14.17
CA ASN A 118 8.77 0.29 15.63
C ASN A 118 7.59 -0.37 16.33
N MET A 119 6.38 -0.24 15.80
CA MET A 119 5.20 -0.96 16.31
C MET A 119 5.38 -2.47 16.19
N LEU A 120 5.91 -2.98 15.07
CA LEU A 120 6.20 -4.41 14.89
C LEU A 120 7.29 -4.94 15.83
N LYS A 121 8.27 -4.10 16.20
CA LYS A 121 9.36 -4.48 17.13
C LYS A 121 8.91 -4.49 18.59
N LYS A 122 7.95 -3.64 18.97
CA LYS A 122 7.38 -3.61 20.32
C LYS A 122 6.54 -4.87 20.51
N LYS A 123 7.08 -5.88 21.21
CA LYS A 123 6.26 -6.97 21.76
C LYS A 123 5.19 -6.36 22.66
N PRO A 124 3.95 -6.89 22.70
CA PRO A 124 3.02 -6.57 23.78
C PRO A 124 3.75 -6.83 25.09
N TYR A 125 3.83 -5.79 25.92
CA TYR A 125 4.37 -5.89 27.26
C TYR A 125 3.39 -6.80 28.02
N PHE A 126 3.72 -8.07 28.20
CA PHE A 126 3.10 -8.88 29.24
C PHE A 126 3.84 -8.53 30.53
N PRO A 127 3.34 -7.64 31.42
CA PRO A 127 3.70 -7.81 32.81
C PRO A 127 3.15 -9.19 33.16
N SER A 128 4.03 -10.16 33.39
CA SER A 128 3.62 -11.39 34.06
C SER A 128 2.96 -10.95 35.36
N PHE A 129 1.62 -10.94 35.40
CA PHE A 129 0.89 -10.93 36.63
C PHE A 129 1.25 -12.24 37.31
N HIS A 130 2.34 -12.22 38.09
CA HIS A 130 2.50 -13.17 39.16
C HIS A 130 1.28 -12.95 40.04
N CYS A 131 0.33 -13.87 39.91
CA CYS A 131 -0.76 -14.06 40.83
C CYS A 131 -0.18 -13.96 42.25
N PHE A 132 -0.50 -12.89 42.97
CA PHE A 132 -0.30 -12.88 44.40
C PHE A 132 -1.07 -14.08 44.96
N PRO A 133 -0.45 -14.95 45.78
CA PRO A 133 -1.20 -16.03 46.38
C PRO A 133 -2.19 -15.42 47.38
N SER A 134 -3.46 -15.65 47.11
CA SER A 134 -4.58 -15.40 48.01
C SER A 134 -4.44 -16.26 49.27
N SER A 135 -3.72 -15.78 50.28
CA SER A 135 -3.82 -16.31 51.65
C SER A 135 -3.18 -15.36 52.65
N GLN A 136 -4.01 -14.49 53.22
CA GLN A 136 -3.92 -14.11 54.64
C GLN A 136 -5.29 -13.57 55.06
N PHE A 137 -6.18 -14.51 55.38
CA PHE A 137 -7.20 -14.26 56.39
C PHE A 137 -6.47 -14.15 57.72
N VAL A 138 -6.47 -12.97 58.33
CA VAL A 138 -6.27 -12.82 59.77
C VAL A 138 -7.43 -12.00 60.31
N SER A 139 -8.35 -12.74 60.92
CA SER A 139 -9.42 -12.24 61.77
C SER A 139 -8.78 -11.57 62.98
N PHE A 140 -9.10 -10.30 63.24
CA PHE A 140 -8.82 -9.66 64.52
C PHE A 140 -10.09 -9.77 65.38
N SER A 141 -9.95 -10.42 66.53
CA SER A 141 -10.89 -10.35 67.66
C SER A 141 -10.55 -9.15 68.54
#